data_AF-G4QKJ3-F1
#
_entry.id   AF-G4QKJ3-F1
#
_cell.length_a   1.000
_cell.length_b   1.000
_cell.length_c   1.000
_cell.angle_alpha   90.00
_cell.angle_beta   90.00
_cell.angle_gamma   90.00
#
_symmetry.space_group_name_H-M   'P 1'
#
loop_
_entity.id
_entity.type
_entity.pdbx_description
1 polymer ?
#
loop_
_entity_poly.entity_id
_entity_poly.type
_entity_poly.pdbx_seq_one_letter_code
_entity_poly.pdbx_strand_id
1 'polypeptide(L)'
;MNFMTKSILTACILCVTFVAGYLVGSNAQPTTSVLNSSETERNQHTTDSSLTTTTSAFNTKKSNAEQRASAPAPTDKSEGSIVSEEPLLVDNGDIIALFNDFLTYSTSNSDYKEYGKKIDDIRNILISSSADLALLLEYFEQVPIDSQASYMLVSIIMGLPQELSKPAMQRVMENALLKEGPENATNFLELVARTGVKSPSITSSLKDIAIFSEKDEETLRALDMLMPYELSNVENQQVRERLLAAINNSTNPDNPYYFSQLLRFSNTAQREQLALDAFHDESNTEMQSIIMDSIQAGTLDRSAALREILFSIAKQDQNELQHQAIYTLLYRFDLSQNEYNDITQGKNLNIENIIF
;
A
#
# COMPACT_ATOMS: atom_id res chain seq x y z
N MET A 1 -8.87 11.73 49.77
CA MET A 1 -7.99 11.77 48.58
C MET A 1 -8.87 12.07 47.37
N ASN A 2 -8.72 13.26 46.76
CA ASN A 2 -9.64 13.76 45.74
C ASN A 2 -9.56 12.95 44.44
N PHE A 3 -10.66 12.95 43.67
CA PHE A 3 -10.79 12.22 42.39
C PHE A 3 -9.67 12.56 41.41
N MET A 4 -9.28 13.84 41.33
CA MET A 4 -8.11 14.34 40.60
C MET A 4 -6.80 13.62 40.97
N THR A 5 -6.57 13.38 42.26
CA THR A 5 -5.36 12.71 42.74
C THR A 5 -5.34 11.23 42.37
N LYS A 6 -6.51 10.59 42.28
CA LYS A 6 -6.62 9.19 41.81
C LYS A 6 -6.39 9.08 40.31
N SER A 7 -6.97 9.97 39.50
CA SER A 7 -6.77 9.96 38.04
C SER A 7 -5.32 10.23 37.63
N ILE A 8 -4.62 11.14 38.30
CA ILE A 8 -3.20 11.41 38.04
C ILE A 8 -2.34 10.20 38.42
N LEU A 9 -2.62 9.55 39.56
CA LEU A 9 -1.87 8.37 39.98
C LEU A 9 -2.07 7.19 39.02
N THR A 10 -3.29 6.97 38.52
CA THR A 10 -3.59 5.92 37.54
C THR A 10 -2.91 6.20 36.18
N ALA A 11 -2.87 7.46 35.74
CA ALA A 11 -2.16 7.84 34.52
C ALA A 11 -0.64 7.64 34.66
N CYS A 12 -0.06 8.00 35.80
CA CYS A 12 1.37 7.78 36.06
C CYS A 12 1.73 6.29 36.10
N ILE A 13 0.90 5.44 36.72
CA ILE A 13 1.14 3.99 36.77
C ILE A 13 1.06 3.38 35.36
N LEU A 14 0.09 3.79 34.54
CA LEU A 14 -0.05 3.31 33.17
C LEU A 14 1.14 3.73 32.28
N CYS A 15 1.61 4.97 32.39
CA CYS A 15 2.80 5.43 31.65
C CYS A 15 4.07 4.67 32.07
N VAL A 16 4.25 4.39 33.36
CA VAL A 16 5.42 3.64 33.84
C VAL A 16 5.37 2.18 33.37
N THR A 17 4.19 1.54 33.36
CA THR A 17 4.05 0.17 32.82
C THR A 17 4.26 0.09 31.32
N PHE A 18 3.86 1.12 30.56
CA PHE A 18 4.05 1.18 29.11
C PHE A 18 5.54 1.36 28.75
N VAL A 19 6.25 2.24 29.44
CA VAL A 19 7.70 2.46 29.23
C VAL A 19 8.52 1.25 29.67
N ALA A 20 8.15 0.58 30.76
CA ALA A 20 8.81 -0.65 31.19
C ALA A 20 8.57 -1.81 30.21
N GLY A 21 7.35 -1.96 29.68
CA GLY A 21 7.06 -2.96 28.65
C GLY A 21 7.80 -2.71 27.33
N TYR A 22 7.94 -1.44 26.94
CA TYR A 22 8.65 -1.04 25.73
C TYR A 22 10.17 -1.30 25.83
N LEU A 23 10.78 -1.01 26.99
CA LEU A 23 12.22 -1.26 27.23
C LEU A 23 12.57 -2.75 27.36
N VAL A 24 11.65 -3.58 27.86
CA VAL A 24 11.84 -5.05 27.93
C VAL A 24 11.69 -5.69 26.55
N GLY A 25 10.83 -5.14 25.68
CA GLY A 25 10.70 -5.59 24.28
C GLY A 25 11.88 -5.21 23.39
N SER A 26 12.52 -4.06 23.64
CA SER A 26 13.65 -3.57 22.82
C SER A 26 15.00 -4.17 23.18
N ASN A 27 15.15 -4.76 24.38
CA ASN A 27 16.43 -5.31 24.88
C ASN A 27 16.45 -6.85 24.98
N ALA A 28 15.44 -7.55 24.44
CA ALA A 28 15.45 -9.00 24.39
C ALA A 28 16.40 -9.50 23.27
N GLN A 29 17.70 -9.52 23.57
CA GLN A 29 18.67 -10.33 22.83
C GLN A 29 18.28 -11.81 23.01
N PRO A 30 18.03 -12.59 21.94
CA PRO A 30 17.89 -14.03 22.08
C PRO A 30 19.27 -14.61 22.37
N THR A 31 19.57 -14.86 23.65
CA THR A 31 20.63 -15.80 24.04
C THR A 31 20.23 -17.18 23.55
N THR A 32 20.69 -17.57 22.36
CA THR A 32 20.66 -18.96 21.92
C THR A 32 21.74 -19.73 22.66
N SER A 33 21.38 -20.31 23.80
CA SER A 33 22.11 -21.44 24.37
C SER A 33 21.95 -22.62 23.40
N VAL A 34 22.91 -22.79 22.49
CA VAL A 34 23.01 -24.02 21.70
C VAL A 34 23.57 -25.09 22.64
N LEU A 35 22.66 -25.94 23.13
CA LEU A 35 23.02 -27.23 23.69
C LEU A 35 23.59 -28.08 22.55
N ASN A 36 24.83 -28.53 22.74
CA ASN A 36 25.46 -29.57 21.94
C ASN A 36 24.56 -30.81 21.88
N SER A 37 24.29 -31.30 20.67
CA SER A 37 24.04 -32.71 20.41
C SER A 37 24.66 -33.05 19.07
N SER A 38 25.87 -33.59 19.17
CA SER A 38 26.62 -34.26 18.12
C SER A 38 25.92 -35.55 17.70
N GLU A 39 25.72 -35.76 16.39
CA GLU A 39 25.80 -37.09 15.79
C GLU A 39 25.97 -37.04 14.26
N THR A 40 26.54 -38.12 13.76
CA THR A 40 27.47 -38.21 12.63
C THR A 40 26.85 -39.02 11.48
N GLU A 41 27.13 -38.59 10.24
CA GLU A 41 27.16 -39.35 8.96
C GLU A 41 25.93 -40.09 8.37
N ARG A 42 25.75 -39.79 7.05
CA ARG A 42 25.49 -40.67 5.88
C ARG A 42 24.07 -41.10 5.45
N ASN A 43 23.81 -40.68 4.21
CA ASN A 43 23.21 -41.38 3.05
C ASN A 43 21.67 -41.44 2.87
N GLN A 44 21.25 -40.85 1.74
CA GLN A 44 20.25 -41.30 0.74
C GLN A 44 18.84 -41.67 1.24
N HIS A 45 17.82 -40.88 0.88
CA HIS A 45 16.88 -41.15 -0.23
C HIS A 45 15.74 -40.10 -0.22
N THR A 46 15.51 -39.48 -1.38
CA THR A 46 14.27 -38.88 -1.93
C THR A 46 13.09 -38.60 -1.00
N THR A 47 12.67 -37.33 -0.94
CA THR A 47 11.25 -36.99 -1.03
C THR A 47 11.11 -35.61 -1.67
N ASP A 48 10.51 -35.60 -2.86
CA ASP A 48 10.04 -34.41 -3.55
C ASP A 48 9.08 -33.64 -2.64
N SER A 49 9.44 -32.43 -2.24
CA SER A 49 8.47 -31.45 -1.74
C SER A 49 8.17 -30.48 -2.86
N SER A 50 7.07 -30.78 -3.57
CA SER A 50 6.45 -29.94 -4.58
C SER A 50 6.24 -28.53 -4.05
N LEU A 51 7.00 -27.60 -4.60
CA LEU A 51 6.72 -26.18 -4.55
C LEU A 51 5.65 -25.91 -5.62
N THR A 52 4.39 -25.74 -5.22
CA THR A 52 3.36 -25.18 -6.09
C THR A 52 3.61 -23.69 -6.23
N THR A 53 4.54 -23.34 -7.12
CA THR A 53 4.65 -22.01 -7.71
C THR A 53 3.56 -21.92 -8.77
N THR A 54 2.53 -21.10 -8.54
CA THR A 54 1.55 -20.72 -9.56
C THR A 54 2.22 -19.76 -10.54
N THR A 55 3.07 -20.27 -11.41
CA THR A 55 3.55 -19.54 -12.58
C THR A 55 2.43 -19.53 -13.61
N SER A 56 1.49 -18.60 -13.48
CA SER A 56 0.44 -18.37 -14.49
C SER A 56 0.60 -16.98 -15.12
N ALA A 57 0.92 -17.04 -16.41
CA ALA A 57 0.63 -16.05 -17.46
C ALA A 57 1.48 -14.76 -17.57
N PHE A 58 2.75 -14.92 -17.98
CA PHE A 58 3.34 -14.05 -19.01
C PHE A 58 3.99 -14.94 -20.07
N ASN A 59 3.20 -15.34 -21.08
CA ASN A 59 3.72 -15.95 -22.30
C ASN A 59 2.77 -15.65 -23.46
N THR A 60 3.08 -14.60 -24.20
CA THR A 60 2.42 -14.18 -25.43
C THR A 60 2.59 -15.27 -26.50
N LYS A 61 1.52 -16.00 -26.85
CA LYS A 61 1.52 -16.89 -28.01
C LYS A 61 0.45 -16.47 -29.01
N LYS A 62 0.91 -15.95 -30.15
CA LYS A 62 0.18 -15.75 -31.40
C LYS A 62 -0.64 -16.99 -31.75
N SER A 63 -1.94 -16.85 -31.94
CA SER A 63 -2.80 -17.88 -32.52
C SER A 63 -3.52 -17.33 -33.75
N ASN A 64 -3.37 -18.03 -34.87
CA ASN A 64 -4.14 -17.85 -36.11
C ASN A 64 -5.59 -18.28 -35.87
N ALA A 65 -6.54 -17.44 -36.27
CA ALA A 65 -7.96 -17.79 -36.29
C ALA A 65 -8.43 -18.07 -37.72
N GLU A 66 -8.96 -19.27 -37.96
CA GLU A 66 -9.89 -19.56 -39.05
C GLU A 66 -11.06 -20.43 -38.55
N GLN A 67 -12.26 -20.06 -39.04
CA GLN A 67 -13.48 -20.86 -39.26
C GLN A 67 -14.53 -21.11 -38.14
N ARG A 68 -15.41 -20.11 -37.98
CA ARG A 68 -16.89 -20.09 -38.24
C ARG A 68 -17.69 -21.41 -38.36
N ALA A 69 -18.79 -21.52 -37.58
CA ALA A 69 -20.15 -22.00 -37.97
C ALA A 69 -21.11 -21.90 -36.74
N SER A 70 -22.11 -20.99 -36.72
CA SER A 70 -23.54 -21.14 -37.14
C SER A 70 -24.48 -21.81 -36.11
N ALA A 71 -25.55 -21.07 -35.75
CA ALA A 71 -26.65 -21.37 -34.82
C ALA A 71 -27.62 -22.48 -35.32
N PRO A 72 -28.63 -22.87 -34.51
CA PRO A 72 -29.98 -22.34 -34.75
C PRO A 72 -30.88 -22.10 -33.51
N ALA A 73 -31.92 -21.26 -33.67
CA ALA A 73 -33.07 -21.07 -32.77
C ALA A 73 -34.16 -22.15 -33.00
N PRO A 74 -35.16 -22.29 -32.09
CA PRO A 74 -36.54 -21.91 -32.48
C PRO A 74 -37.53 -21.45 -31.35
N THR A 75 -38.40 -20.48 -31.71
CA THR A 75 -39.86 -20.20 -31.41
C THR A 75 -40.57 -20.51 -30.07
N ASP A 76 -41.01 -19.44 -29.37
CA ASP A 76 -42.38 -18.85 -29.20
C ASP A 76 -43.66 -19.69 -28.86
N LYS A 77 -44.28 -19.46 -27.66
CA LYS A 77 -45.69 -18.96 -27.41
C LYS A 77 -46.39 -19.41 -26.07
N SER A 78 -46.75 -18.39 -25.26
CA SER A 78 -48.08 -18.03 -24.66
C SER A 78 -48.75 -18.75 -23.45
N GLU A 79 -48.94 -17.92 -22.38
CA GLU A 79 -50.12 -17.67 -21.49
C GLU A 79 -50.68 -18.65 -20.42
N GLY A 80 -50.88 -18.10 -19.20
CA GLY A 80 -51.79 -18.60 -18.16
C GLY A 80 -51.58 -18.00 -16.76
N SER A 81 -52.38 -17.00 -16.37
CA SER A 81 -52.35 -16.24 -15.10
C SER A 81 -53.00 -16.97 -13.91
N ILE A 82 -52.43 -16.86 -12.69
CA ILE A 82 -53.15 -17.01 -11.41
C ILE A 82 -52.59 -15.99 -10.40
N VAL A 83 -53.47 -15.15 -9.89
CA VAL A 83 -53.24 -14.16 -8.82
C VAL A 83 -53.21 -14.84 -7.46
N SER A 84 -52.20 -14.55 -6.65
CA SER A 84 -52.23 -14.70 -5.19
C SER A 84 -51.45 -13.54 -4.58
N GLU A 85 -52.11 -12.76 -3.74
CA GLU A 85 -51.52 -11.64 -2.98
C GLU A 85 -50.64 -12.20 -1.86
N GLU A 86 -49.33 -12.22 -2.12
CA GLU A 86 -48.27 -12.30 -1.12
C GLU A 86 -47.66 -10.90 -0.90
N PRO A 87 -47.12 -10.59 0.29
CA PRO A 87 -46.69 -9.25 0.64
C PRO A 87 -45.58 -8.81 -0.31
N LEU A 88 -45.73 -7.63 -0.93
CA LEU A 88 -44.81 -6.94 -1.86
C LEU A 88 -43.36 -7.47 -1.83
N LEU A 89 -43.13 -8.60 -2.49
CA LEU A 89 -41.84 -8.99 -3.02
C LEU A 89 -41.72 -8.13 -4.27
N VAL A 90 -41.02 -7.01 -4.15
CA VAL A 90 -40.73 -6.17 -5.31
C VAL A 90 -39.82 -7.00 -6.21
N ASP A 91 -40.43 -7.57 -7.24
CA ASP A 91 -39.76 -8.15 -8.40
C ASP A 91 -39.05 -7.01 -9.15
N ASN A 92 -37.86 -6.65 -8.66
CA ASN A 92 -36.99 -5.55 -9.12
C ASN A 92 -36.04 -6.05 -10.23
N GLY A 93 -36.60 -6.75 -11.22
CA GLY A 93 -36.00 -7.83 -12.02
C GLY A 93 -34.70 -7.63 -12.81
N ASP A 94 -33.90 -6.58 -12.62
CA ASP A 94 -32.49 -6.57 -13.02
C ASP A 94 -31.70 -5.52 -12.23
N ILE A 95 -30.84 -5.96 -11.31
CA ILE A 95 -29.93 -5.09 -10.54
C ILE A 95 -29.05 -4.22 -11.46
N ILE A 96 -28.72 -4.71 -12.65
CA ILE A 96 -27.92 -3.98 -13.66
C ILE A 96 -28.76 -2.84 -14.24
N ALA A 97 -30.04 -3.07 -14.53
CA ALA A 97 -30.95 -2.03 -15.01
C ALA A 97 -31.11 -0.92 -13.95
N LEU A 98 -31.31 -1.29 -12.68
CA LEU A 98 -31.39 -0.34 -11.57
C LEU A 98 -30.11 0.51 -11.45
N PHE A 99 -28.94 -0.12 -11.60
CA PHE A 99 -27.66 0.59 -11.59
C PHE A 99 -27.53 1.56 -12.78
N ASN A 100 -27.91 1.15 -13.99
CA ASN A 100 -27.83 1.99 -15.19
C ASN A 100 -28.80 3.18 -15.13
N ASP A 101 -30.00 2.97 -14.59
CA ASP A 101 -30.98 4.03 -14.33
C ASP A 101 -30.42 5.04 -13.31
N PHE A 102 -29.79 4.53 -12.25
CA PHE A 102 -29.09 5.38 -11.28
C PHE A 102 -27.94 6.17 -11.92
N LEU A 103 -27.14 5.55 -12.79
CA LEU A 103 -26.05 6.23 -13.49
C LEU A 103 -26.57 7.37 -14.35
N THR A 104 -27.65 7.14 -15.11
CA THR A 104 -28.31 8.16 -15.95
C THR A 104 -28.89 9.30 -15.11
N TYR A 105 -29.47 8.97 -13.96
CA TYR A 105 -29.95 9.98 -13.01
C TYR A 105 -28.80 10.84 -12.47
N SER A 106 -27.68 10.21 -12.09
CA SER A 106 -26.52 10.90 -11.49
C SER A 106 -25.84 11.92 -12.41
N THR A 107 -25.98 11.77 -13.73
CA THR A 107 -25.41 12.70 -14.72
C THR A 107 -26.35 13.86 -15.05
N SER A 108 -27.64 13.72 -14.74
CA SER A 108 -28.69 14.63 -15.24
C SER A 108 -29.38 15.44 -14.14
N ASN A 109 -29.13 15.14 -12.86
CA ASN A 109 -29.90 15.69 -11.75
C ASN A 109 -29.03 15.99 -10.51
N SER A 110 -29.41 17.01 -9.74
CA SER A 110 -28.67 17.51 -8.57
C SER A 110 -29.40 17.33 -7.24
N ASP A 111 -30.55 16.61 -7.21
CA ASP A 111 -31.21 16.28 -5.95
C ASP A 111 -30.45 15.18 -5.20
N TYR A 112 -29.59 15.62 -4.28
CA TYR A 112 -28.79 14.77 -3.40
C TYR A 112 -29.62 13.82 -2.53
N LYS A 113 -30.87 14.17 -2.18
CA LYS A 113 -31.70 13.34 -1.31
C LYS A 113 -32.24 12.14 -2.07
N GLU A 114 -32.73 12.36 -3.28
CA GLU A 114 -33.20 11.28 -4.15
C GLU A 114 -32.02 10.42 -4.63
N TYR A 115 -30.87 11.04 -4.91
CA TYR A 115 -29.62 10.33 -5.19
C TYR A 115 -29.24 9.35 -4.07
N GLY A 116 -29.21 9.81 -2.81
CA GLY A 116 -28.90 8.97 -1.66
C GLY A 116 -29.90 7.81 -1.49
N LYS A 117 -31.19 8.09 -1.69
CA LYS A 117 -32.23 7.06 -1.64
C LYS A 117 -32.01 5.96 -2.68
N LYS A 118 -31.67 6.31 -3.92
CA LYS A 118 -31.42 5.32 -4.99
C LYS A 118 -30.22 4.43 -4.66
N ILE A 119 -29.16 4.99 -4.09
CA ILE A 119 -28.01 4.20 -3.61
C ILE A 119 -28.44 3.23 -2.49
N ASP A 120 -29.19 3.72 -1.52
CA ASP A 120 -29.65 2.91 -0.39
C ASP A 120 -30.60 1.78 -0.86
N ASP A 121 -31.48 2.07 -1.82
CA ASP A 121 -32.35 1.07 -2.44
C ASP A 121 -31.54 -0.04 -3.11
N ILE A 122 -30.52 0.31 -3.90
CA ILE A 122 -29.59 -0.66 -4.51
C ILE A 122 -28.87 -1.46 -3.42
N ARG A 123 -28.29 -0.81 -2.41
CA ARG A 123 -27.56 -1.49 -1.32
C ARG A 123 -28.45 -2.45 -0.55
N ASN A 124 -29.70 -2.08 -0.27
CA ASN A 124 -30.65 -2.95 0.43
C ASN A 124 -30.94 -4.23 -0.35
N ILE A 125 -31.04 -4.15 -1.68
CA ILE A 125 -31.17 -5.33 -2.56
C ILE A 125 -29.91 -6.20 -2.46
N LEU A 126 -28.73 -5.59 -2.59
CA LEU A 126 -27.45 -6.31 -2.55
C LEU A 126 -27.17 -6.99 -1.19
N ILE A 127 -27.62 -6.40 -0.09
CA ILE A 127 -27.55 -7.00 1.25
C ILE A 127 -28.46 -8.23 1.35
N SER A 128 -29.62 -8.17 0.69
CA SER A 128 -30.66 -9.20 0.79
C SER A 128 -30.50 -10.33 -0.22
N SER A 129 -29.69 -10.13 -1.27
CA SER A 129 -29.57 -11.05 -2.41
C SER A 129 -28.12 -11.23 -2.85
N SER A 130 -27.55 -12.40 -2.54
CA SER A 130 -26.21 -12.77 -3.00
C SER A 130 -26.13 -12.96 -4.52
N ALA A 131 -27.25 -13.29 -5.17
CA ALA A 131 -27.33 -13.44 -6.62
C ALA A 131 -27.20 -12.09 -7.32
N ASP A 132 -27.91 -11.06 -6.82
CA ASP A 132 -27.82 -9.70 -7.36
C ASP A 132 -26.42 -9.09 -7.13
N LEU A 133 -25.81 -9.37 -5.97
CA LEU A 133 -24.41 -8.99 -5.76
C LEU A 133 -23.48 -9.67 -6.77
N ALA A 134 -23.61 -10.98 -6.99
CA ALA A 134 -22.79 -11.67 -7.97
C ALA A 134 -22.95 -11.10 -9.40
N LEU A 135 -24.18 -10.82 -9.82
CA LEU A 135 -24.48 -10.19 -11.13
C LEU A 135 -23.87 -8.80 -11.24
N LEU A 136 -23.96 -7.98 -10.19
CA LEU A 136 -23.38 -6.64 -10.20
C LEU A 136 -21.84 -6.67 -10.27
N LEU A 137 -21.20 -7.64 -9.61
CA LEU A 137 -19.74 -7.83 -9.68
C LEU A 137 -19.31 -8.30 -11.08
N GLU A 138 -20.04 -9.22 -11.69
CA GLU A 138 -19.80 -9.65 -13.08
C GLU A 138 -19.99 -8.50 -14.07
N TYR A 139 -20.99 -7.64 -13.84
CA TYR A 139 -21.16 -6.43 -14.62
C TYR A 139 -19.99 -5.45 -14.44
N PHE A 140 -19.51 -5.25 -13.20
CA PHE A 140 -18.38 -4.37 -12.91
C PHE A 140 -17.13 -4.76 -13.70
N GLU A 141 -16.88 -6.05 -13.88
CA GLU A 141 -15.74 -6.50 -14.69
C GLU A 141 -15.75 -5.93 -16.11
N GLN A 142 -16.91 -5.63 -16.69
CA GLN A 142 -17.06 -5.12 -18.05
C GLN A 142 -16.96 -3.59 -18.15
N VAL A 143 -16.94 -2.90 -17.01
CA VAL A 143 -16.97 -1.45 -16.93
C VAL A 143 -15.53 -0.88 -16.98
N PRO A 144 -15.24 0.11 -17.85
CA PRO A 144 -13.93 0.77 -17.88
C PRO A 144 -13.58 1.37 -16.52
N ILE A 145 -12.36 1.13 -16.03
CA ILE A 145 -12.00 1.46 -14.65
C ILE A 145 -12.04 2.97 -14.36
N ASP A 146 -11.77 3.79 -15.36
CA ASP A 146 -11.72 5.25 -15.34
C ASP A 146 -13.11 5.90 -15.51
N SER A 147 -14.14 5.11 -15.82
CA SER A 147 -15.50 5.61 -16.03
C SER A 147 -16.20 6.01 -14.73
N GLN A 148 -17.15 6.95 -14.82
CA GLN A 148 -18.06 7.30 -13.71
C GLN A 148 -18.80 6.07 -13.18
N ALA A 149 -19.16 5.12 -14.05
CA ALA A 149 -19.82 3.88 -13.67
C ALA A 149 -18.96 3.06 -12.69
N SER A 150 -17.65 2.91 -12.97
CA SER A 150 -16.71 2.24 -12.07
C SER A 150 -16.64 2.91 -10.70
N TYR A 151 -16.54 4.25 -10.63
CA TYR A 151 -16.55 4.98 -9.36
C TYR A 151 -17.85 4.76 -8.55
N MET A 152 -18.99 4.75 -9.24
CA MET A 152 -20.29 4.50 -8.62
C MET A 152 -20.41 3.06 -8.10
N LEU A 153 -19.93 2.07 -8.85
CA LEU A 153 -19.89 0.67 -8.43
C LEU A 153 -19.02 0.50 -7.18
N VAL A 154 -17.81 1.07 -7.18
CA VAL A 154 -16.94 1.07 -5.99
C VAL A 154 -17.67 1.69 -4.80
N SER A 155 -18.31 2.85 -4.97
CA SER A 155 -19.05 3.52 -3.88
C SER A 155 -20.22 2.69 -3.34
N ILE A 156 -20.97 2.03 -4.23
CA ILE A 156 -22.09 1.16 -3.84
C ILE A 156 -21.57 -0.04 -3.05
N ILE A 157 -20.58 -0.76 -3.58
CA ILE A 157 -20.02 -1.98 -2.97
C ILE A 157 -19.27 -1.65 -1.67
N MET A 158 -18.50 -0.57 -1.63
CA MET A 158 -17.80 -0.11 -0.42
C MET A 158 -18.75 0.39 0.67
N GLY A 159 -19.98 0.76 0.31
CA GLY A 159 -21.02 1.15 1.27
C GLY A 159 -21.87 0.00 1.81
N LEU A 160 -21.62 -1.25 1.38
CA LEU A 160 -22.24 -2.44 1.98
C LEU A 160 -21.64 -2.73 3.37
N PRO A 161 -22.31 -3.54 4.21
CA PRO A 161 -21.70 -4.09 5.43
C PRO A 161 -20.33 -4.71 5.15
N GLN A 162 -19.38 -4.58 6.07
CA GLN A 162 -17.97 -4.97 5.83
C GLN A 162 -17.82 -6.45 5.46
N GLU A 163 -18.71 -7.29 5.97
CA GLU A 163 -18.77 -8.74 5.73
C GLU A 163 -19.09 -9.06 4.26
N LEU A 164 -19.76 -8.16 3.55
CA LEU A 164 -20.07 -8.28 2.13
C LEU A 164 -19.11 -7.45 1.27
N SER A 165 -18.82 -6.23 1.71
CA SER A 165 -18.04 -5.24 0.98
C SER A 165 -16.61 -5.70 0.71
N LYS A 166 -15.87 -6.13 1.75
CA LYS A 166 -14.46 -6.53 1.60
C LYS A 166 -14.30 -7.75 0.67
N PRO A 167 -15.03 -8.87 0.85
CA PRO A 167 -14.91 -10.01 -0.05
C PRO A 167 -15.33 -9.68 -1.49
N ALA A 168 -16.36 -8.86 -1.68
CA ALA A 168 -16.80 -8.44 -3.00
C ALA A 168 -15.71 -7.62 -3.72
N MET A 169 -15.13 -6.62 -3.06
CA MET A 169 -14.06 -5.82 -3.65
C MET A 169 -12.77 -6.59 -3.86
N GLN A 170 -12.43 -7.50 -2.95
CA GLN A 170 -11.30 -8.40 -3.13
C GLN A 170 -11.47 -9.23 -4.41
N ARG A 171 -12.66 -9.80 -4.63
CA ARG A 171 -12.96 -10.56 -5.85
C ARG A 171 -12.81 -9.71 -7.12
N VAL A 172 -13.30 -8.46 -7.10
CA VAL A 172 -13.15 -7.55 -8.25
C VAL A 172 -11.67 -7.28 -8.55
N MET A 173 -10.85 -7.05 -7.53
CA MET A 173 -9.41 -6.84 -7.70
C MET A 173 -8.70 -8.08 -8.23
N GLU A 174 -8.97 -9.24 -7.66
CA GLU A 174 -8.40 -10.51 -8.11
C GLU A 174 -8.78 -10.80 -9.57
N ASN A 175 -10.04 -10.55 -9.94
CA ASN A 175 -10.50 -10.73 -11.31
C ASN A 175 -9.88 -9.72 -12.29
N ALA A 176 -9.52 -8.52 -11.84
CA ALA A 176 -8.82 -7.54 -12.68
C ALA A 176 -7.45 -8.08 -13.16
N LEU A 177 -6.77 -8.88 -12.34
CA LEU A 177 -5.47 -9.49 -12.70
C LEU A 177 -5.61 -10.70 -13.63
N LEU A 178 -6.73 -11.43 -13.55
CA LEU A 178 -7.00 -12.61 -14.38
C LEU A 178 -7.31 -12.26 -15.84
N LYS A 179 -7.69 -11.01 -16.13
CA LYS A 179 -7.98 -10.57 -17.49
C LYS A 179 -6.69 -10.47 -18.30
N GLU A 180 -6.71 -11.08 -19.48
CA GLU A 180 -5.66 -10.87 -20.47
C GLU A 180 -5.73 -9.43 -20.99
N GLY A 181 -4.64 -8.69 -20.82
CA GLY A 181 -4.54 -7.33 -21.34
C GLY A 181 -3.37 -6.56 -20.72
N PRO A 182 -2.83 -5.56 -21.43
CA PRO A 182 -1.69 -4.77 -20.96
C PRO A 182 -2.02 -3.84 -19.77
N GLU A 183 -3.30 -3.73 -19.40
CA GLU A 183 -3.80 -2.83 -18.35
C GLU A 183 -4.26 -3.56 -17.07
N ASN A 184 -4.12 -4.89 -17.01
CA ASN A 184 -4.61 -5.69 -15.87
C ASN A 184 -3.98 -5.24 -14.54
N ALA A 185 -2.65 -5.07 -14.51
CA ALA A 185 -1.91 -4.57 -13.35
C ALA A 185 -2.31 -3.13 -13.02
N THR A 186 -2.44 -2.25 -14.01
CA THR A 186 -2.89 -0.86 -13.82
C THR A 186 -4.28 -0.80 -13.18
N ASN A 187 -5.24 -1.58 -13.70
CA ASN A 187 -6.61 -1.61 -13.19
C ASN A 187 -6.67 -2.17 -11.77
N PHE A 188 -5.89 -3.21 -11.50
CA PHE A 188 -5.73 -3.75 -10.14
C PHE A 188 -5.18 -2.69 -9.18
N LEU A 189 -4.06 -2.05 -9.52
CA LEU A 189 -3.43 -1.01 -8.69
C LEU A 189 -4.38 0.16 -8.44
N GLU A 190 -5.15 0.56 -9.44
CA GLU A 190 -6.15 1.61 -9.32
C GLU A 190 -7.27 1.24 -8.34
N LEU A 191 -7.80 0.01 -8.43
CA LEU A 191 -8.81 -0.49 -7.50
C LEU A 191 -8.29 -0.56 -6.06
N VAL A 192 -7.07 -1.07 -5.87
CA VAL A 192 -6.46 -1.16 -4.54
C VAL A 192 -6.25 0.23 -3.94
N ALA A 193 -5.69 1.17 -4.72
CA ALA A 193 -5.46 2.54 -4.29
C ALA A 193 -6.75 3.28 -3.92
N ARG A 194 -7.83 3.09 -4.70
CA ARG A 194 -9.12 3.75 -4.45
C ARG A 194 -9.86 3.22 -3.21
N THR A 195 -9.68 1.95 -2.89
CA THR A 195 -10.52 1.26 -1.89
C THR A 195 -9.82 1.04 -0.56
N GLY A 196 -8.48 0.95 -0.57
CA GLY A 196 -7.68 0.62 0.62
C GLY A 196 -7.95 -0.78 1.17
N VAL A 197 -8.61 -1.67 0.41
CA VAL A 197 -8.86 -3.04 0.84
C VAL A 197 -7.54 -3.79 0.92
N LYS A 198 -7.29 -4.43 2.06
CA LYS A 198 -6.11 -5.27 2.30
C LYS A 198 -6.54 -6.71 2.52
N SER A 199 -5.87 -7.64 1.83
CA SER A 199 -5.97 -9.08 2.02
C SER A 199 -4.61 -9.73 1.72
N PRO A 200 -4.32 -10.95 2.21
CA PRO A 200 -3.08 -11.65 1.87
C PRO A 200 -2.89 -11.84 0.36
N SER A 201 -3.97 -12.06 -0.40
CA SER A 201 -3.90 -12.18 -1.86
C SER A 201 -3.55 -10.87 -2.53
N ILE A 202 -4.18 -9.75 -2.14
CA ILE A 202 -3.86 -8.41 -2.65
C ILE A 202 -2.41 -8.06 -2.34
N THR A 203 -1.95 -8.30 -1.10
CA THR A 203 -0.55 -8.07 -0.72
C THR A 203 0.40 -8.92 -1.55
N SER A 204 0.08 -10.20 -1.81
CA SER A 204 0.88 -11.05 -2.69
C SER A 204 0.96 -10.49 -4.10
N SER A 205 -0.17 -10.08 -4.68
CA SER A 205 -0.20 -9.50 -6.03
C SER A 205 0.56 -8.16 -6.11
N LEU A 206 0.47 -7.32 -5.08
CA LEU A 206 1.28 -6.09 -5.01
C LEU A 206 2.78 -6.41 -4.99
N LYS A 207 3.21 -7.44 -4.23
CA LYS A 207 4.60 -7.89 -4.23
C LYS A 207 5.04 -8.36 -5.61
N ASP A 208 4.21 -9.18 -6.26
CA ASP A 208 4.50 -9.70 -7.59
C ASP A 208 4.66 -8.57 -8.60
N ILE A 209 3.78 -7.55 -8.57
CA ILE A 209 3.90 -6.37 -9.43
C ILE A 209 5.17 -5.58 -9.10
N ALA A 210 5.46 -5.36 -7.82
CA ALA A 210 6.64 -4.63 -7.36
C ALA A 210 7.96 -5.30 -7.77
N ILE A 211 7.97 -6.62 -7.94
CA ILE A 211 9.18 -7.38 -8.30
C ILE A 211 9.25 -7.60 -9.83
N PHE A 212 8.13 -7.96 -10.46
CA PHE A 212 8.11 -8.55 -11.80
C PHE A 212 7.43 -7.71 -12.89
N SER A 213 6.79 -6.57 -12.58
CA SER A 213 6.21 -5.72 -13.63
C SER A 213 7.26 -5.35 -14.69
N GLU A 214 6.86 -5.02 -15.91
CA GLU A 214 7.77 -4.47 -16.92
C GLU A 214 7.78 -2.94 -16.89
N LYS A 215 6.84 -2.31 -16.17
CA LYS A 215 6.67 -0.86 -16.11
C LYS A 215 7.08 -0.33 -14.75
N ASP A 216 7.97 0.65 -14.74
CA ASP A 216 8.43 1.26 -13.48
C ASP A 216 7.30 2.02 -12.77
N GLU A 217 6.36 2.60 -13.49
CA GLU A 217 5.19 3.26 -12.89
C GLU A 217 4.33 2.28 -12.08
N GLU A 218 4.04 1.10 -12.61
CA GLU A 218 3.30 0.05 -11.89
C GLU A 218 4.07 -0.44 -10.67
N THR A 219 5.39 -0.58 -10.82
CA THR A 219 6.31 -0.95 -9.73
C THR A 219 6.19 0.04 -8.58
N LEU A 220 6.36 1.34 -8.86
CA LEU A 220 6.35 2.38 -7.83
C LEU A 220 4.98 2.50 -7.16
N ARG A 221 3.89 2.44 -7.93
CA ARG A 221 2.54 2.44 -7.38
C ARG A 221 2.31 1.25 -6.46
N ALA A 222 2.79 0.05 -6.81
CA ALA A 222 2.70 -1.12 -5.93
C ALA A 222 3.50 -0.91 -4.63
N LEU A 223 4.70 -0.34 -4.73
CA LEU A 223 5.57 -0.03 -3.59
C LEU A 223 4.95 1.01 -2.65
N ASP A 224 4.20 2.00 -3.15
CA ASP A 224 3.46 2.96 -2.31
C ASP A 224 2.43 2.26 -1.41
N MET A 225 1.85 1.15 -1.89
CA MET A 225 0.82 0.40 -1.19
C MET A 225 1.39 -0.69 -0.26
N LEU A 226 2.66 -1.04 -0.42
CA LEU A 226 3.38 -2.02 0.38
C LEU A 226 4.20 -1.37 1.49
N MET A 227 4.28 -2.01 2.64
CA MET A 227 5.21 -1.66 3.70
C MET A 227 6.45 -2.58 3.65
N PRO A 228 7.66 -2.09 4.00
CA PRO A 228 8.88 -2.91 3.93
C PRO A 228 8.83 -4.23 4.72
N TYR A 229 8.11 -4.25 5.84
CA TYR A 229 7.95 -5.45 6.67
C TYR A 229 6.99 -6.49 6.06
N GLU A 230 6.22 -6.12 5.04
CA GLU A 230 5.36 -7.07 4.32
C GLU A 230 6.21 -7.94 3.38
N LEU A 231 7.43 -7.53 3.04
CA LEU A 231 8.37 -8.28 2.20
C LEU A 231 9.35 -9.10 3.04
N SER A 232 9.66 -10.30 2.58
CA SER A 232 10.79 -11.09 3.07
C SER A 232 12.12 -10.43 2.71
N ASN A 233 13.22 -10.89 3.33
CA ASN A 233 14.56 -10.39 3.00
C ASN A 233 14.94 -10.59 1.53
N VAL A 234 14.48 -11.70 0.92
CA VAL A 234 14.73 -12.00 -0.49
C VAL A 234 13.93 -11.06 -1.39
N GLU A 235 12.63 -10.89 -1.11
CA GLU A 235 11.76 -9.98 -1.85
C GLU A 235 12.25 -8.52 -1.76
N ASN A 236 12.68 -8.07 -0.58
CA ASN A 236 13.27 -6.74 -0.39
C ASN A 236 14.54 -6.54 -1.24
N GLN A 237 15.41 -7.55 -1.32
CA GLN A 237 16.60 -7.47 -2.16
C GLN A 237 16.24 -7.38 -3.65
N GLN A 238 15.23 -8.12 -4.12
CA GLN A 238 14.76 -8.05 -5.50
C GLN A 238 14.17 -6.68 -5.85
N VAL A 239 13.32 -6.13 -4.97
CA VAL A 239 12.78 -4.77 -5.10
C VAL A 239 13.92 -3.75 -5.18
N ARG A 240 14.92 -3.88 -4.31
CA ARG A 240 16.09 -2.99 -4.29
C ARG A 240 16.88 -3.06 -5.60
N GLU A 241 17.19 -4.25 -6.10
CA GLU A 241 17.91 -4.45 -7.36
C GLU A 241 17.15 -3.86 -8.54
N ARG A 242 15.82 -4.02 -8.54
CA ARG A 242 14.93 -3.42 -9.53
C ARG A 242 14.94 -1.90 -9.47
N LEU A 243 14.81 -1.30 -8.29
CA LEU A 243 14.87 0.16 -8.12
C LEU A 243 16.22 0.73 -8.56
N LEU A 244 17.33 0.07 -8.23
CA LEU A 244 18.66 0.45 -8.70
C LEU A 244 18.76 0.38 -10.23
N ALA A 245 18.23 -0.67 -10.86
CA ALA A 245 18.20 -0.79 -12.31
C ALA A 245 17.37 0.34 -12.96
N ALA A 246 16.20 0.66 -12.39
CA ALA A 246 15.35 1.76 -12.87
C ALA A 246 16.06 3.11 -12.75
N ILE A 247 16.73 3.39 -11.63
CA ILE A 247 17.54 4.60 -11.44
C ILE A 247 18.66 4.68 -12.49
N ASN A 248 19.42 3.60 -12.66
CA ASN A 248 20.56 3.58 -13.59
C ASN A 248 20.16 3.71 -15.07
N ASN A 249 18.95 3.28 -15.41
CA ASN A 249 18.42 3.34 -16.78
C ASN A 249 17.53 4.57 -17.04
N SER A 250 17.23 5.35 -16.00
CA SER A 250 16.39 6.55 -16.08
C SER A 250 17.09 7.69 -16.82
N THR A 251 16.32 8.50 -17.52
CA THR A 251 16.79 9.78 -18.08
C THR A 251 17.02 10.84 -17.00
N ASN A 252 16.47 10.61 -15.80
CA ASN A 252 16.69 11.40 -14.60
C ASN A 252 17.08 10.45 -13.45
N PRO A 253 18.36 10.06 -13.34
CA PRO A 253 18.84 9.17 -12.27
C PRO A 253 18.74 9.84 -10.90
N ASP A 254 18.80 11.17 -10.85
CA ASP A 254 18.63 11.98 -9.63
C ASP A 254 17.14 12.26 -9.35
N ASN A 255 16.26 11.29 -9.61
CA ASN A 255 14.86 11.43 -9.25
C ASN A 255 14.64 11.14 -7.75
N PRO A 256 14.21 12.13 -6.94
CA PRO A 256 14.11 11.97 -5.48
C PRO A 256 13.11 10.89 -5.07
N TYR A 257 12.07 10.66 -5.88
CA TYR A 257 11.06 9.67 -5.58
C TYR A 257 11.61 8.24 -5.66
N TYR A 258 12.39 7.91 -6.69
CA TYR A 258 13.06 6.60 -6.76
C TYR A 258 14.05 6.40 -5.61
N PHE A 259 14.83 7.43 -5.29
CA PHE A 259 15.76 7.38 -4.16
C PHE A 259 15.03 7.14 -2.83
N SER A 260 13.90 7.82 -2.60
CA SER A 260 13.09 7.63 -1.39
C SER A 260 12.55 6.21 -1.26
N GLN A 261 12.09 5.59 -2.36
CA GLN A 261 11.65 4.20 -2.36
C GLN A 261 12.83 3.25 -2.14
N LEU A 262 13.98 3.51 -2.79
CA LEU A 262 15.19 2.71 -2.61
C LEU A 262 15.64 2.71 -1.15
N LEU A 263 15.64 3.88 -0.50
CA LEU A 263 15.97 4.02 0.92
C LEU A 263 14.96 3.26 1.78
N ARG A 264 13.65 3.42 1.52
CA ARG A 264 12.56 2.79 2.27
C ARG A 264 12.66 1.26 2.28
N PHE A 265 12.93 0.64 1.13
CA PHE A 265 13.02 -0.82 0.99
C PHE A 265 14.43 -1.40 1.19
N SER A 266 15.42 -0.56 1.50
CA SER A 266 16.77 -1.02 1.89
C SER A 266 16.82 -1.45 3.36
N ASN A 267 17.74 -2.34 3.70
CA ASN A 267 18.04 -2.70 5.10
C ASN A 267 18.93 -1.64 5.79
N THR A 268 19.13 -1.75 7.11
CA THR A 268 19.89 -0.76 7.90
C THR A 268 21.27 -0.42 7.31
N ALA A 269 22.10 -1.42 7.02
CA ALA A 269 23.44 -1.18 6.49
C ALA A 269 23.41 -0.53 5.10
N GLN A 270 22.47 -0.96 4.25
CA GLN A 270 22.26 -0.38 2.92
C GLN A 270 21.76 1.06 3.01
N ARG A 271 20.85 1.37 3.94
CA ARG A 271 20.33 2.74 4.14
C ARG A 271 21.43 3.68 4.60
N GLU A 272 22.28 3.24 5.53
CA GLU A 272 23.45 4.03 5.94
C GLU A 272 24.39 4.29 4.77
N GLN A 273 24.71 3.26 3.97
CA GLN A 273 25.56 3.45 2.79
C GLN A 273 24.95 4.44 1.79
N LEU A 274 23.65 4.29 1.46
CA LEU A 274 22.94 5.21 0.57
C LEU A 274 22.94 6.65 1.11
N ALA A 275 22.80 6.80 2.42
CA ALA A 275 22.85 8.10 3.08
C ALA A 275 24.22 8.74 2.98
N LEU A 276 25.28 7.97 3.22
CA LEU A 276 26.65 8.43 3.04
C LEU A 276 26.90 8.82 1.59
N ASP A 277 26.54 7.97 0.63
CA ASP A 277 26.72 8.23 -0.81
C ASP A 277 26.00 9.53 -1.24
N ALA A 278 24.77 9.75 -0.78
CA ALA A 278 24.01 10.97 -1.05
C ALA A 278 24.69 12.24 -0.49
N PHE A 279 25.33 12.15 0.68
CA PHE A 279 26.07 13.27 1.24
C PHE A 279 27.45 13.49 0.60
N HIS A 280 28.02 12.52 -0.11
CA HIS A 280 29.26 12.73 -0.87
C HIS A 280 29.02 13.55 -2.14
N ASP A 281 27.81 13.50 -2.71
CA ASP A 281 27.43 14.37 -3.81
C ASP A 281 26.85 15.69 -3.27
N GLU A 282 27.74 16.68 -3.09
CA GLU A 282 27.38 18.02 -2.60
C GLU A 282 26.42 18.78 -3.53
N SER A 283 26.26 18.34 -4.78
CA SER A 283 25.35 18.99 -5.74
C SER A 283 23.90 18.53 -5.62
N ASN A 284 23.65 17.39 -4.97
CA ASN A 284 22.32 16.79 -4.88
C ASN A 284 21.63 17.10 -3.55
N THR A 285 21.23 18.37 -3.39
CA THR A 285 20.61 18.87 -2.15
C THR A 285 19.27 18.20 -1.83
N GLU A 286 18.52 17.75 -2.85
CA GLU A 286 17.25 17.04 -2.68
C GLU A 286 17.45 15.68 -1.99
N MET A 287 18.44 14.90 -2.41
CA MET A 287 18.73 13.59 -1.80
C MET A 287 19.26 13.74 -0.38
N GLN A 288 20.13 14.72 -0.16
CA GLN A 288 20.61 15.06 1.18
C GLN A 288 19.46 15.46 2.11
N SER A 289 18.49 16.24 1.62
CA SER A 289 17.28 16.59 2.36
C SER A 289 16.44 15.35 2.70
N ILE A 290 16.21 14.44 1.74
CA ILE A 290 15.51 13.16 1.99
C ILE A 290 16.18 12.35 3.09
N ILE A 291 17.52 12.31 3.11
CA ILE A 291 18.27 11.62 4.16
C ILE A 291 18.02 12.27 5.53
N MET A 292 18.11 13.60 5.62
CA MET A 292 17.83 14.32 6.88
C MET A 292 16.39 14.07 7.36
N ASP A 293 15.41 14.13 6.46
CA ASP A 293 14.01 13.83 6.77
C ASP A 293 13.81 12.39 7.21
N SER A 294 14.55 11.44 6.64
CA SER A 294 14.50 10.03 7.04
C SER A 294 15.09 9.80 8.44
N ILE A 295 16.16 10.52 8.81
CA ILE A 295 16.68 10.52 10.19
C ILE A 295 15.63 11.12 11.12
N GLN A 296 14.99 12.23 10.72
CA GLN A 296 13.94 12.86 11.49
C GLN A 296 12.72 11.96 11.64
N ALA A 297 12.33 11.19 10.63
CA ALA A 297 11.23 10.23 10.74
C ALA A 297 11.59 8.99 11.56
N GLY A 298 12.88 8.76 11.86
CA GLY A 298 13.37 7.56 12.53
C GLY A 298 13.38 6.32 11.61
N THR A 299 13.33 6.52 10.30
CA THR A 299 13.42 5.45 9.29
C THR A 299 14.86 5.18 8.85
N LEU A 300 15.77 6.13 9.08
CA LEU A 300 17.22 5.94 8.98
C LEU A 300 17.85 5.98 10.38
N ASP A 301 18.64 4.95 10.70
CA ASP A 301 19.34 4.87 11.98
C ASP A 301 20.43 5.94 12.08
N ARG A 302 20.64 6.39 13.32
CA ARG A 302 21.66 7.39 13.64
C ARG A 302 23.02 6.72 13.70
N SER A 303 24.01 7.29 13.01
CA SER A 303 25.39 6.82 13.08
C SER A 303 26.37 7.96 13.34
N ALA A 304 27.56 7.61 13.82
CA ALA A 304 28.63 8.59 14.05
C ALA A 304 29.05 9.29 12.76
N ALA A 305 29.11 8.55 11.64
CA ALA A 305 29.46 9.10 10.33
C ALA A 305 28.42 10.13 9.85
N LEU A 306 27.12 9.83 9.96
CA LEU A 306 26.06 10.77 9.61
C LEU A 306 26.07 12.00 10.52
N ARG A 307 26.34 11.81 11.81
CA ARG A 307 26.50 12.93 12.76
C ARG A 307 27.62 13.87 12.33
N GLU A 308 28.80 13.35 11.99
CA GLU A 308 29.95 14.16 11.58
C GLU A 308 29.66 14.98 10.32
N ILE A 309 29.02 14.37 9.32
CA ILE A 309 28.60 15.05 8.09
C ILE A 309 27.61 16.18 8.40
N LEU A 310 26.58 15.89 9.20
CA LEU A 310 25.60 16.90 9.60
C LEU A 310 26.24 18.06 10.37
N PHE A 311 27.24 17.80 11.22
CA PHE A 311 28.01 18.86 11.89
C PHE A 311 28.80 19.71 10.90
N SER A 312 29.38 19.10 9.86
CA SER A 312 30.07 19.83 8.79
C SER A 312 29.12 20.78 8.07
N ILE A 313 27.95 20.26 7.63
CA ILE A 313 26.91 21.05 6.95
C ILE A 313 26.40 22.17 7.87
N ALA A 314 26.09 21.84 9.13
CA ALA A 314 25.62 22.80 10.11
C ALA A 314 26.62 23.95 10.32
N LYS A 315 27.92 23.73 10.21
CA LYS A 315 28.96 24.76 10.40
C LYS A 315 29.19 25.65 9.17
N GLN A 316 28.58 25.36 8.03
CA GLN A 316 28.72 26.15 6.81
C GLN A 316 27.58 27.19 6.67
N ASP A 317 27.86 28.46 6.94
CA ASP A 317 26.84 29.54 6.97
C ASP A 317 26.18 29.87 5.62
N GLN A 318 26.71 29.36 4.52
CA GLN A 318 26.14 29.56 3.17
C GLN A 318 25.55 28.27 2.59
N ASN A 319 25.50 27.18 3.37
CA ASN A 319 24.93 25.93 2.90
C ASN A 319 23.39 25.99 2.99
N GLU A 320 22.70 25.65 1.90
CA GLU A 320 21.24 25.69 1.80
C GLU A 320 20.56 24.75 2.81
N LEU A 321 21.22 23.65 3.18
CA LEU A 321 20.72 22.66 4.13
C LEU A 321 21.17 22.92 5.58
N GLN A 322 21.85 24.04 5.85
CA GLN A 322 22.40 24.34 7.18
C GLN A 322 21.34 24.24 8.28
N HIS A 323 20.17 24.85 8.07
CA HIS A 323 19.09 24.87 9.06
C HIS A 323 18.52 23.48 9.33
N GLN A 324 18.31 22.68 8.27
CA GLN A 324 17.80 21.31 8.39
C GLN A 324 18.83 20.40 9.07
N ALA A 325 20.12 20.58 8.80
CA ALA A 325 21.20 19.85 9.47
C ALA A 325 21.24 20.18 10.97
N ILE A 326 21.18 21.47 11.33
CA ILE A 326 21.11 21.91 12.73
C ILE A 326 19.89 21.30 13.41
N TYR A 327 18.71 21.38 12.79
CA TYR A 327 17.48 20.81 13.34
C TYR A 327 17.62 19.29 13.55
N THR A 328 18.09 18.57 12.53
CA THR A 328 18.29 17.12 12.62
C THR A 328 19.25 16.75 13.76
N LEU A 329 20.36 17.47 13.92
CA LEU A 329 21.30 17.28 15.03
C LEU A 329 20.64 17.51 16.39
N LEU A 330 19.92 18.62 16.57
CA LEU A 330 19.32 19.00 17.85
C LEU A 330 18.24 18.03 18.32
N TYR A 331 17.44 17.47 17.40
CA TYR A 331 16.28 16.65 17.75
C TYR A 331 16.53 15.13 17.69
N ARG A 332 17.56 14.69 16.96
CA ARG A 332 17.82 13.26 16.78
C ARG A 332 19.14 12.79 17.39
N PHE A 333 20.11 13.66 17.60
CA PHE A 333 21.41 13.26 18.15
C PHE A 333 21.64 13.77 19.57
N ASP A 334 22.34 12.96 20.37
CA ASP A 334 22.79 13.39 21.70
C ASP A 334 24.00 14.31 21.54
N LEU A 335 23.80 15.59 21.85
CA LEU A 335 24.83 16.63 21.75
C LEU A 335 25.35 16.99 23.15
N SER A 336 26.67 17.16 23.27
CA SER A 336 27.24 17.81 24.45
C SER A 336 26.93 19.31 24.45
N GLN A 337 27.09 19.97 25.61
CA GLN A 337 26.87 21.41 25.72
C GLN A 337 27.76 22.23 24.77
N ASN A 338 29.00 21.80 24.57
CA ASN A 338 29.93 22.46 23.66
C ASN A 338 29.45 22.33 22.22
N GLU A 339 29.04 21.13 21.81
CA GLU A 339 28.54 20.87 20.46
C GLU A 339 27.22 21.59 20.17
N TYR A 340 26.34 21.70 21.17
CA TYR A 340 25.14 22.51 21.09
C TYR A 340 25.50 23.99 20.83
N ASN A 341 26.42 24.54 21.62
CA ASN A 341 26.84 25.94 21.47
C ASN A 341 27.51 26.16 20.09
N ASP A 342 28.35 25.23 19.65
CA ASP A 342 29.05 25.28 18.36
C ASP A 342 28.13 25.47 17.15
N ILE A 343 26.93 24.88 17.17
CA ILE A 343 25.99 24.92 16.05
C ILE A 343 24.84 25.91 16.23
N THR A 344 24.65 26.47 17.43
CA THR A 344 23.55 27.40 17.74
C THR A 344 24.00 28.83 18.03
N GLN A 345 25.24 29.03 18.48
CA GLN A 345 25.73 30.35 18.87
C GLN A 345 25.86 31.29 17.65
N GLY A 346 25.22 32.45 17.72
CA GLY A 346 25.25 33.45 16.65
C GLY A 346 24.32 33.17 15.47
N LYS A 347 23.56 32.06 15.49
CA LYS A 347 22.58 31.73 14.45
C LYS A 347 21.18 32.08 14.92
N ASN A 348 20.43 32.80 14.11
CA ASN A 348 19.04 33.16 14.39
C ASN A 348 18.14 31.95 14.09
N LEU A 349 18.21 30.95 14.96
CA LEU A 349 17.39 29.76 14.86
C LEU A 349 15.98 30.15 15.34
N ASN A 350 15.08 30.48 14.41
CA ASN A 350 13.65 30.67 14.67
C ASN A 350 13.00 29.32 15.06
N ILE A 351 13.43 28.72 16.17
CA ILE A 351 12.92 27.44 16.69
C ILE A 351 11.49 27.60 17.24
N GLU A 352 11.00 28.84 17.39
CA GLU A 352 9.69 29.14 17.99
C GLU A 352 8.49 29.14 17.03
N ASN A 353 8.66 28.96 15.71
CA ASN A 353 7.56 29.19 14.74
C ASN A 353 7.19 28.02 13.79
N ILE A 354 7.60 26.78 14.08
CA ILE A 354 7.11 25.61 13.33
C ILE A 354 6.11 24.86 14.21
N ILE A 355 4.82 25.07 13.93
CA ILE A 355 3.70 24.37 14.56
C ILE A 355 3.61 22.95 13.97
N PHE A 356 3.53 21.98 14.90
CA PHE A 356 3.39 20.52 14.83
C PHE A 356 2.91 19.87 13.53
#